data_AF-A0A1J5DIW5-F1
#
_entry.id   AF-A0A1J5DIW5-F1
#
_cell.length_a   1.000
_cell.length_b   1.000
_cell.length_c   1.000
_cell.angle_alpha   90.00
_cell.angle_beta   90.00
_cell.angle_gamma   90.00
#
_symmetry.space_group_name_H-M   'P 1'
#
loop_
_entity.id
_entity.type
_entity.pdbx_description
1 polymer ?
#
loop_
_entity_poly.entity_id
_entity_poly.type
_entity_poly.pdbx_seq_one_letter_code
_entity_poly.pdbx_strand_id
1 'polypeptide(L)'
;MSTRNQTSLPRLLTALVVVALLLPAVAFAGHDEKIEYKFVGFGTNPDFYGIHLQDEIAGDSLLVFQVGTPTPIASYPLEGTSLSKALKSAEIAPYALTDKGITGETAEQGYTLVGKTFGAQFQLSLKMGAEEGTLGYVAVVSDPTRTEYAAIKVKSVHWTKDGTRVVVILNQKLGGEWPMDSDTLAAYSLAAPAPAPAP
;
A
#
# COMPACT_ATOMS: atom_id res chain seq x y z
N MET A 1 -33.05 40.03 -78.30
CA MET A 1 -32.21 39.28 -79.27
C MET A 1 -30.77 39.72 -79.08
N SER A 2 -29.84 38.76 -79.15
CA SER A 2 -28.38 38.85 -79.01
C SER A 2 -27.79 38.61 -77.62
N THR A 3 -26.69 37.87 -77.65
CA THR A 3 -26.20 36.80 -76.76
C THR A 3 -24.83 37.16 -76.15
N ARG A 4 -24.51 36.56 -74.98
CA ARG A 4 -23.16 36.13 -74.50
C ARG A 4 -23.38 35.33 -73.19
N ASN A 5 -23.14 34.01 -73.13
CA ASN A 5 -21.88 33.32 -72.78
C ASN A 5 -21.16 33.96 -71.57
N GLN A 6 -20.73 33.29 -70.50
CA GLN A 6 -20.30 31.90 -70.32
C GLN A 6 -19.98 31.63 -68.82
N THR A 7 -19.89 30.33 -68.46
CA THR A 7 -19.00 29.69 -67.44
C THR A 7 -19.21 29.86 -65.92
N SER A 8 -19.72 28.76 -65.33
CA SER A 8 -19.17 27.93 -64.22
C SER A 8 -18.61 28.57 -62.94
N LEU A 9 -19.17 28.16 -61.78
CA LEU A 9 -18.50 27.34 -60.73
C LEU A 9 -19.42 27.23 -59.50
N PRO A 10 -19.56 26.05 -58.86
CA PRO A 10 -20.33 25.89 -57.64
C PRO A 10 -19.50 26.41 -56.45
N ARG A 11 -19.98 27.43 -55.74
CA ARG A 11 -19.35 27.86 -54.48
C ARG A 11 -19.83 26.97 -53.35
N LEU A 12 -18.90 26.14 -52.90
CA LEU A 12 -18.96 25.29 -51.73
C LEU A 12 -19.50 26.03 -50.50
N LEU A 13 -20.42 25.36 -49.80
CA LEU A 13 -20.69 25.58 -48.39
C LEU A 13 -19.36 25.54 -47.62
N THR A 14 -18.99 26.66 -47.00
CA THR A 14 -17.95 26.66 -45.97
C THR A 14 -18.67 26.58 -44.63
N ALA A 15 -18.92 25.35 -44.18
CA ALA A 15 -19.32 25.10 -42.80
C ALA A 15 -18.08 25.32 -41.91
N LEU A 16 -18.08 26.43 -41.16
CA LEU A 16 -17.07 26.72 -40.16
C LEU A 16 -17.24 25.73 -38.99
N VAL A 17 -16.53 24.61 -39.04
CA VAL A 17 -16.38 23.73 -37.88
C VAL A 17 -15.37 24.38 -36.95
N VAL A 18 -15.87 25.11 -35.95
CA VAL A 18 -15.06 25.51 -34.80
C VAL A 18 -14.82 24.24 -33.99
N VAL A 19 -13.67 23.58 -34.23
CA VAL A 19 -13.15 22.57 -33.33
C VAL A 19 -12.69 23.31 -32.08
N ALA A 20 -13.59 23.42 -31.11
CA ALA A 20 -13.23 23.78 -29.75
C ALA A 20 -12.34 22.64 -29.21
N LEU A 21 -11.03 22.82 -29.30
CA LEU A 21 -10.03 22.05 -28.56
C LEU A 21 -10.24 22.35 -27.07
N LEU A 22 -11.22 21.68 -26.47
CA LEU A 22 -11.23 21.41 -25.04
C LEU A 22 -10.11 20.39 -24.80
N LEU A 23 -8.88 20.89 -24.69
CA LEU A 23 -7.82 20.12 -24.02
C LEU A 23 -8.36 19.82 -22.62
N PRO A 24 -8.50 18.55 -22.21
CA PRO A 24 -8.64 18.27 -20.80
C PRO A 24 -7.35 18.79 -20.17
N ALA A 25 -7.46 19.91 -19.45
CA ALA A 25 -6.45 20.28 -18.48
C ALA A 25 -6.39 19.08 -17.54
N VAL A 26 -5.36 18.26 -17.70
CA VAL A 26 -4.97 17.30 -16.69
C VAL A 26 -4.58 18.18 -15.51
N ALA A 27 -5.54 18.41 -14.62
CA ALA A 27 -5.28 18.95 -13.32
C ALA A 27 -4.45 17.89 -12.61
N PHE A 28 -3.13 17.95 -12.81
CA PHE A 28 -2.17 17.25 -11.97
C PHE A 28 -2.40 17.81 -10.57
N ALA A 29 -3.11 17.04 -9.75
CA ALA A 29 -3.27 17.34 -8.35
C ALA A 29 -1.88 17.24 -7.74
N GLY A 30 -1.26 18.40 -7.47
CA GLY A 30 -0.09 18.54 -6.61
C GLY A 30 -0.48 18.37 -5.15
N HIS A 31 -1.17 17.28 -4.83
CA HIS A 31 -1.44 16.85 -3.48
C HIS A 31 -0.56 15.64 -3.22
N ASP A 32 0.31 15.75 -2.22
CA ASP A 32 1.09 14.62 -1.72
C ASP A 32 0.10 13.62 -1.13
N GLU A 33 -0.47 12.75 -1.96
CA GLU A 33 -1.42 11.73 -1.51
C GLU A 33 -0.76 10.91 -0.41
N LYS A 34 -1.29 11.04 0.80
CA LYS A 34 -0.76 10.37 1.98
C LYS A 34 -1.65 9.21 2.37
N ILE A 35 -1.10 8.02 2.25
CA ILE A 35 -1.71 6.77 2.71
C ILE A 35 -0.93 6.29 3.92
N GLU A 36 -1.59 6.26 5.08
CA GLU A 36 -0.96 5.87 6.34
C GLU A 36 -1.57 4.59 6.91
N TYR A 37 -0.70 3.63 7.26
CA TYR A 37 -1.10 2.41 7.95
C TYR A 37 -0.68 2.44 9.42
N LYS A 38 -1.63 2.07 10.28
CA LYS A 38 -1.41 1.88 11.72
C LYS A 38 -1.84 0.49 12.13
N PHE A 39 -0.93 -0.26 12.75
CA PHE A 39 -1.24 -1.59 13.26
C PHE A 39 -2.26 -1.51 14.40
N VAL A 40 -3.31 -2.32 14.31
CA VAL A 40 -4.37 -2.38 15.32
C VAL A 40 -4.14 -3.56 16.26
N GLY A 41 -3.77 -4.71 15.74
CA GLY A 41 -3.57 -5.93 16.52
C GLY A 41 -3.71 -7.19 15.69
N PHE A 42 -3.20 -8.29 16.20
CA PHE A 42 -3.51 -9.63 15.75
C PHE A 42 -4.86 -10.09 16.30
N GLY A 43 -5.50 -10.98 15.54
CA GLY A 43 -6.67 -11.71 15.99
C GLY A 43 -6.32 -12.77 17.04
N THR A 44 -7.35 -13.38 17.62
CA THR A 44 -7.18 -14.57 18.47
C THR A 44 -6.61 -15.75 17.68
N ASN A 45 -6.93 -15.82 16.38
CA ASN A 45 -6.14 -16.57 15.42
C ASN A 45 -5.03 -15.63 14.87
N PRO A 46 -3.74 -15.95 15.10
CA PRO A 46 -2.62 -15.11 14.71
C PRO A 46 -2.43 -14.96 13.19
N ASP A 47 -3.13 -15.76 12.38
CA ASP A 47 -3.12 -15.61 10.93
C ASP A 47 -3.89 -14.38 10.45
N PHE A 48 -4.68 -13.73 11.31
CA PHE A 48 -5.39 -12.49 10.98
C PHE A 48 -4.82 -11.29 11.74
N TYR A 49 -4.78 -10.15 11.07
CA TYR A 49 -4.36 -8.90 11.68
C TYR A 49 -5.16 -7.70 11.15
N GLY A 50 -5.27 -6.67 11.99
CA GLY A 50 -5.99 -5.45 11.69
C GLY A 50 -5.05 -4.27 11.40
N ILE A 51 -5.40 -3.48 10.39
CA ILE A 51 -4.75 -2.24 10.03
C ILE A 51 -5.79 -1.13 9.99
N HIS A 52 -5.51 -0.03 10.67
CA HIS A 52 -6.22 1.22 10.48
C HIS A 52 -5.55 1.96 9.32
N LEU A 53 -6.24 2.03 8.20
CA LEU A 53 -5.89 2.84 7.05
C LEU A 53 -6.41 4.26 7.25
N GLN A 54 -5.54 5.24 7.04
CA GLN A 54 -5.90 6.65 6.90
C GLN A 54 -5.50 7.10 5.51
N ASP A 55 -6.50 7.49 4.73
CA ASP A 55 -6.35 7.90 3.34
C ASP A 55 -6.97 9.29 3.19
N GLU A 56 -6.19 10.26 2.70
CA GLU A 56 -6.65 11.64 2.55
C GLU A 56 -7.76 11.81 1.51
N ILE A 57 -7.89 10.86 0.57
CA ILE A 57 -8.88 10.90 -0.52
C ILE A 57 -10.05 9.96 -0.22
N ALA A 58 -9.77 8.71 0.15
CA ALA A 58 -10.78 7.68 0.35
C ALA A 58 -11.37 7.64 1.77
N GLY A 59 -10.75 8.34 2.73
CA GLY A 59 -11.15 8.37 4.13
C GLY A 59 -10.60 7.19 4.95
N ASP A 60 -10.81 7.27 6.27
CA ASP A 60 -10.28 6.29 7.22
C ASP A 60 -11.07 4.97 7.17
N SER A 61 -10.38 3.84 7.26
CA SER A 61 -10.98 2.49 7.24
C SER A 61 -10.24 1.52 8.16
N LEU A 62 -10.98 0.59 8.77
CA LEU A 62 -10.41 -0.56 9.46
C LEU A 62 -10.39 -1.76 8.52
N LEU A 63 -9.19 -2.21 8.17
CA LEU A 63 -8.95 -3.34 7.28
C LEU A 63 -8.53 -4.56 8.09
N VAL A 64 -9.03 -5.74 7.71
CA VAL A 64 -8.54 -7.03 8.22
C VAL A 64 -7.83 -7.75 7.09
N PHE A 65 -6.65 -8.27 7.37
CA PHE A 65 -5.85 -9.05 6.45
C PHE A 65 -5.59 -10.44 7.00
N GLN A 66 -5.31 -11.38 6.10
CA GLN A 66 -4.71 -12.66 6.45
C GLN A 66 -3.20 -12.61 6.14
N VAL A 67 -2.37 -13.15 7.02
CA VAL A 67 -0.91 -13.23 6.83
C VAL A 67 -0.60 -13.97 5.53
N GLY A 68 0.33 -13.42 4.74
CA GLY A 68 0.70 -13.94 3.42
C GLY A 68 -0.26 -13.55 2.29
N THR A 69 -1.36 -12.84 2.58
CA THR A 69 -2.28 -12.32 1.56
C THR A 69 -2.18 -10.79 1.48
N PRO A 70 -2.05 -10.21 0.27
CA PRO A 70 -1.88 -8.76 0.11
C PRO A 70 -3.21 -8.00 0.15
N THR A 71 -4.34 -8.68 0.02
CA THR A 71 -5.68 -8.06 -0.10
C THR A 71 -6.43 -8.18 1.22
N PRO A 72 -7.13 -7.14 1.69
CA PRO A 72 -7.96 -7.24 2.88
C PRO A 72 -9.11 -8.23 2.66
N ILE A 73 -9.41 -9.02 3.69
CA ILE A 73 -10.50 -9.99 3.71
C ILE A 73 -11.80 -9.41 4.30
N ALA A 74 -11.69 -8.30 5.02
CA ALA A 74 -12.81 -7.51 5.54
C ALA A 74 -12.41 -6.03 5.64
N SER A 75 -13.37 -5.13 5.52
CA SER A 75 -13.12 -3.69 5.56
C SER A 75 -14.31 -2.93 6.13
N TYR A 76 -14.07 -2.12 7.16
CA TYR A 76 -15.11 -1.31 7.77
C TYR A 76 -14.74 0.18 7.69
N PRO A 77 -15.50 1.02 6.95
CA PRO A 77 -15.23 2.44 6.87
C PRO A 77 -15.43 3.13 8.23
N LEU A 78 -14.55 4.07 8.57
CA LEU A 78 -14.58 4.76 9.86
C LEU A 78 -15.32 6.11 9.82
N GLU A 79 -15.89 6.49 8.69
CA GLU A 79 -16.71 7.69 8.55
C GLU A 79 -17.83 7.74 9.60
N GLY A 80 -17.79 8.75 10.47
CA GLY A 80 -18.80 8.94 11.52
C GLY A 80 -18.80 7.90 12.64
N THR A 81 -17.79 7.02 12.71
CA THR A 81 -17.62 6.04 13.79
C THR A 81 -16.22 6.11 14.41
N SER A 82 -16.01 5.41 15.51
CA SER A 82 -14.68 5.27 16.10
C SER A 82 -14.12 3.87 15.86
N LEU A 83 -12.79 3.75 15.86
CA LEU A 83 -12.10 2.46 15.76
C LEU A 83 -12.63 1.44 16.78
N SER A 84 -12.89 1.87 18.02
CA SER A 84 -13.42 0.99 19.08
C SER A 84 -14.84 0.48 18.79
N LYS A 85 -15.66 1.24 18.07
CA LYS A 85 -16.98 0.78 17.62
C LYS A 85 -16.86 -0.13 16.40
N ALA A 86 -16.00 0.20 15.45
CA ALA A 86 -15.74 -0.62 14.27
C ALA A 86 -15.22 -2.02 14.64
N LEU A 87 -14.35 -2.12 15.64
CA LEU A 87 -13.87 -3.41 16.18
C LEU A 87 -14.98 -4.30 16.76
N LYS A 88 -16.14 -3.73 17.11
CA LYS A 88 -17.32 -4.45 17.63
C LYS A 88 -18.39 -4.68 16.56
N SER A 89 -18.18 -4.19 15.33
CA SER A 89 -19.11 -4.40 14.23
C SER A 89 -19.21 -5.89 13.89
N ALA A 90 -20.35 -6.32 13.34
CA ALA A 90 -20.55 -7.71 12.97
C ALA A 90 -19.54 -8.20 11.92
N GLU A 91 -19.03 -7.30 11.08
CA GLU A 91 -18.04 -7.59 10.05
C GLU A 91 -16.64 -7.85 10.64
N ILE A 92 -16.24 -7.11 11.66
CA ILE A 92 -14.88 -7.16 12.20
C ILE A 92 -14.76 -8.04 13.46
N ALA A 93 -15.81 -8.09 14.28
CA ALA A 93 -15.83 -8.83 15.54
C ALA A 93 -15.40 -10.31 15.43
N PRO A 94 -15.71 -11.07 14.35
CA PRO A 94 -15.26 -12.45 14.20
C PRO A 94 -13.74 -12.64 14.24
N TYR A 95 -12.97 -11.62 13.88
CA TYR A 95 -11.50 -11.69 13.86
C TYR A 95 -10.86 -11.37 15.21
N ALA A 96 -11.63 -10.84 16.17
CA ALA A 96 -11.23 -10.62 17.55
C ALA A 96 -9.82 -9.98 17.72
N LEU A 97 -9.61 -8.86 17.03
CA LEU A 97 -8.34 -8.12 16.97
C LEU A 97 -7.96 -7.49 18.32
N THR A 98 -7.38 -8.31 19.20
CA THR A 98 -7.16 -7.97 20.61
C THR A 98 -5.69 -8.02 21.03
N ASP A 99 -4.86 -8.79 20.33
CA ASP A 99 -3.44 -8.91 20.68
C ASP A 99 -2.60 -7.83 20.01
N LYS A 100 -1.96 -6.96 20.80
CA LYS A 100 -1.06 -5.92 20.27
C LYS A 100 0.27 -6.48 19.78
N GLY A 101 0.58 -7.74 20.10
CA GLY A 101 1.86 -8.34 19.76
C GLY A 101 3.04 -7.67 20.46
N ILE A 102 4.23 -7.92 19.94
CA ILE A 102 5.48 -7.29 20.37
C ILE A 102 5.92 -6.34 19.26
N THR A 103 6.19 -5.09 19.61
CA THR A 103 6.63 -4.08 18.64
C THR A 103 8.14 -3.96 18.66
N GLY A 104 8.75 -3.91 17.48
CA GLY A 104 10.19 -3.69 17.30
C GLY A 104 10.78 -4.62 16.25
N GLU A 105 11.97 -4.27 15.76
CA GLU A 105 12.66 -5.07 14.73
C GLU A 105 13.14 -6.42 15.26
N THR A 106 13.33 -6.56 16.57
CA THR A 106 13.75 -7.81 17.21
C THR A 106 12.55 -8.52 17.84
N ALA A 107 12.32 -9.76 17.43
CA ALA A 107 11.34 -10.66 18.04
C ALA A 107 11.83 -11.14 19.43
N GLU A 108 10.92 -11.57 20.30
CA GLU A 108 11.27 -12.11 21.63
C GLU A 108 12.24 -13.30 21.57
N GLN A 109 12.21 -14.07 20.48
CA GLN A 109 13.06 -15.24 20.26
C GLN A 109 14.48 -14.87 19.76
N GLY A 110 14.76 -13.57 19.54
CA GLY A 110 16.08 -13.07 19.16
C GLY A 110 16.30 -12.85 17.66
N TYR A 111 15.32 -13.17 16.81
CA TYR A 111 15.37 -12.81 15.38
C TYR A 111 15.29 -11.30 15.22
N THR A 112 16.15 -10.72 14.38
CA THR A 112 16.09 -9.30 14.03
C THR A 112 15.72 -9.14 12.57
N LEU A 113 14.66 -8.40 12.29
CA LEU A 113 14.26 -8.00 10.95
C LEU A 113 15.26 -6.99 10.41
N VAL A 114 15.75 -7.24 9.20
CA VAL A 114 16.59 -6.30 8.45
C VAL A 114 16.01 -6.11 7.05
N GLY A 115 16.20 -4.92 6.49
CA GLY A 115 15.69 -4.56 5.17
C GLY A 115 16.77 -3.95 4.29
N LYS A 116 16.79 -4.31 3.01
CA LYS A 116 17.75 -3.77 2.05
C LYS A 116 17.12 -3.57 0.67
N THR A 117 17.39 -2.43 0.06
CA THR A 117 16.94 -2.10 -1.29
C THR A 117 17.88 -2.69 -2.35
N PHE A 118 17.30 -3.31 -3.37
CA PHE A 118 17.96 -3.87 -4.55
C PHE A 118 17.20 -3.44 -5.80
N GLY A 119 17.60 -2.30 -6.38
CA GLY A 119 16.92 -1.74 -7.56
C GLY A 119 15.42 -1.50 -7.29
N ALA A 120 14.56 -2.18 -8.03
CA ALA A 120 13.10 -2.08 -7.95
C ALA A 120 12.46 -2.89 -6.81
N GLN A 121 13.26 -3.48 -5.92
CA GLN A 121 12.78 -4.35 -4.84
C GLN A 121 13.40 -3.98 -3.50
N PHE A 122 12.63 -4.20 -2.44
CA PHE A 122 13.10 -4.16 -1.06
C PHE A 122 13.04 -5.55 -0.48
N GLN A 123 14.19 -6.11 -0.14
CA GLN A 123 14.30 -7.42 0.49
C GLN A 123 14.13 -7.26 2.00
N LEU A 124 13.25 -8.07 2.59
CA LEU A 124 13.16 -8.28 4.02
C LEU A 124 13.84 -9.60 4.37
N SER A 125 14.72 -9.58 5.36
CA SER A 125 15.40 -10.75 5.90
C SER A 125 15.27 -10.82 7.42
N LEU A 126 15.43 -12.01 7.98
CA LEU A 126 15.67 -12.22 9.41
C LEU A 126 17.11 -12.59 9.65
N LYS A 127 17.70 -11.97 10.66
CA LYS A 127 19.05 -12.24 11.13
C LYS A 127 19.02 -12.83 12.54
N MET A 128 19.79 -13.88 12.77
CA MET A 128 20.03 -14.46 14.10
C MET A 128 21.53 -14.77 14.22
N GLY A 129 22.25 -13.95 14.99
CA GLY A 129 23.71 -14.03 15.07
C GLY A 129 24.37 -13.81 13.71
N ALA A 130 25.04 -14.84 13.19
CA ALA A 130 25.71 -14.81 11.88
C ALA A 130 24.84 -15.29 10.72
N GLU A 131 23.67 -15.89 11.01
CA GLU A 131 22.77 -16.43 10.01
C GLU A 131 21.78 -15.37 9.53
N GLU A 132 21.51 -15.34 8.23
CA GLU A 132 20.50 -14.48 7.62
C GLU A 132 19.66 -15.28 6.63
N GLY A 133 18.34 -15.15 6.73
CA GLY A 133 17.37 -15.76 5.82
C GLY A 133 16.40 -14.74 5.25
N THR A 134 16.19 -14.77 3.93
CA THR A 134 15.23 -13.90 3.26
C THR A 134 13.79 -14.32 3.59
N LEU A 135 12.96 -13.37 4.02
CA LEU A 135 11.51 -13.55 4.17
C LEU A 135 10.77 -13.34 2.86
N GLY A 136 11.14 -12.29 2.12
CA GLY A 136 10.49 -11.93 0.88
C GLY A 136 10.91 -10.57 0.37
N TYR A 137 10.20 -10.12 -0.66
CA TYR A 137 10.48 -8.88 -1.36
C TYR A 137 9.20 -8.05 -1.47
N VAL A 138 9.37 -6.74 -1.39
CA VAL A 138 8.32 -5.75 -1.65
C VAL A 138 8.74 -4.92 -2.86
N ALA A 139 7.80 -4.70 -3.79
CA ALA A 139 8.07 -3.85 -4.95
C ALA A 139 8.26 -2.40 -4.50
N VAL A 140 9.32 -1.75 -5.00
CA VAL A 140 9.57 -0.34 -4.75
C VAL A 140 8.89 0.46 -5.85
N VAL A 141 8.04 1.41 -5.46
CA VAL A 141 7.38 2.33 -6.39
C VAL A 141 8.42 3.17 -7.12
N SER A 142 8.17 3.46 -8.39
CA SER A 142 9.01 4.34 -9.22
C SER A 142 8.16 5.45 -9.83
N ASP A 143 8.83 6.47 -10.36
CA ASP A 143 8.20 7.39 -11.30
C ASP A 143 7.69 6.65 -12.56
N PRO A 144 6.81 7.26 -13.38
CA PRO A 144 6.30 6.62 -14.60
C PRO A 144 7.39 6.25 -15.61
N THR A 145 8.53 6.95 -15.60
CA THR A 145 9.68 6.74 -16.48
C THR A 145 10.66 5.68 -15.97
N ARG A 146 10.50 5.20 -14.72
CA ARG A 146 11.40 4.26 -14.02
C ARG A 146 12.84 4.75 -13.87
N THR A 147 13.00 6.06 -13.82
CA THR A 147 14.29 6.73 -13.64
C THR A 147 14.61 6.95 -12.17
N GLU A 148 13.58 7.15 -11.34
CA GLU A 148 13.70 7.28 -9.89
C GLU A 148 12.82 6.27 -9.17
N TYR A 149 13.35 5.71 -8.07
CA TYR A 149 12.65 4.78 -7.19
C TYR A 149 12.44 5.41 -5.83
N ALA A 150 11.31 5.11 -5.21
CA ALA A 150 10.98 5.58 -3.88
C ALA A 150 12.02 5.09 -2.86
N ALA A 151 12.40 5.98 -1.96
CA ALA A 151 13.13 5.58 -0.77
C ALA A 151 12.17 4.79 0.14
N ILE A 152 12.59 3.61 0.57
CA ILE A 152 11.77 2.74 1.42
C ILE A 152 12.44 2.54 2.77
N LYS A 153 11.64 2.58 3.84
CA LYS A 153 12.10 2.35 5.21
C LYS A 153 11.10 1.49 5.97
N VAL A 154 11.60 0.73 6.94
CA VAL A 154 10.75 0.07 7.93
C VAL A 154 10.16 1.13 8.85
N LYS A 155 8.84 1.28 8.83
CA LYS A 155 8.11 2.23 9.67
C LYS A 155 7.77 1.61 11.02
N SER A 156 7.28 0.38 11.02
CA SER A 156 7.05 -0.39 12.25
C SER A 156 7.00 -1.89 11.98
N VAL A 157 7.27 -2.68 13.01
CA VAL A 157 7.28 -4.14 12.97
C VAL A 157 6.50 -4.65 14.17
N HIS A 158 5.62 -5.62 13.94
CA HIS A 158 4.75 -6.21 14.95
C HIS A 158 4.83 -7.73 14.85
N TRP A 159 5.16 -8.37 15.97
CA TRP A 159 5.29 -9.82 16.07
C TRP A 159 4.15 -10.39 16.88
N THR A 160 3.70 -11.59 16.54
CA THR A 160 2.91 -12.37 17.51
C THR A 160 3.79 -12.76 18.69
N LYS A 161 3.16 -12.98 19.86
CA LYS A 161 3.90 -13.34 21.09
C LYS A 161 4.71 -14.62 20.96
N ASP A 162 4.20 -15.57 20.19
CA ASP A 162 4.91 -16.82 19.89
C ASP A 162 6.04 -16.65 18.84
N GLY A 163 6.17 -15.44 18.26
CA GLY A 163 7.19 -15.09 17.26
C GLY A 163 6.98 -15.74 15.91
N THR A 164 5.86 -16.42 15.67
CA THR A 164 5.66 -17.20 14.43
C THR A 164 5.04 -16.38 13.31
N ARG A 165 4.58 -15.15 13.59
CA ARG A 165 4.05 -14.21 12.59
C ARG A 165 4.69 -12.85 12.78
N VAL A 166 4.88 -12.15 11.66
CA VAL A 166 5.36 -10.78 11.64
C VAL A 166 4.56 -9.96 10.64
N VAL A 167 4.19 -8.74 11.04
CA VAL A 167 3.60 -7.71 10.19
C VAL A 167 4.55 -6.53 10.17
N VAL A 168 4.97 -6.14 8.98
CA VAL A 168 5.89 -5.04 8.72
C VAL A 168 5.13 -3.96 7.96
N ILE A 169 5.14 -2.75 8.51
CA ILE A 169 4.67 -1.55 7.81
C ILE A 169 5.91 -0.86 7.27
N LEU A 170 5.94 -0.67 5.96
CA LEU A 170 7.01 0.02 5.24
C LEU A 170 6.49 1.35 4.74
N ASN A 171 7.27 2.41 4.86
CA ASN A 171 6.94 3.70 4.25
C ASN A 171 7.76 3.87 2.98
N GLN A 172 7.10 4.21 1.88
CA GLN A 172 7.70 4.52 0.59
C GLN A 172 7.54 6.00 0.31
N LYS A 173 8.65 6.68 0.04
CA LYS A 173 8.68 8.11 -0.26
C LYS A 173 9.35 8.36 -1.61
N LEU A 174 8.60 8.93 -2.54
CA LEU A 174 9.12 9.44 -3.82
C LEU A 174 9.02 10.97 -3.81
N GLY A 175 10.07 11.65 -4.26
CA GLY A 175 10.08 13.11 -4.40
C GLY A 175 9.88 13.53 -5.84
N GLY A 176 10.18 14.80 -6.13
CA GLY A 176 10.21 15.32 -7.50
C GLY A 176 8.83 15.66 -8.06
N GLU A 177 8.64 15.45 -9.36
CA GLU A 177 7.40 15.79 -10.08
C GLU A 177 6.25 14.83 -9.78
N TRP A 178 6.55 13.66 -9.21
CA TRP A 178 5.59 12.62 -8.85
C TRP A 178 5.73 12.28 -7.35
N PRO A 179 5.45 13.25 -6.46
CA PRO A 179 5.63 13.03 -5.04
C PRO A 179 4.66 11.97 -4.53
N MET A 180 5.15 11.11 -3.65
CA MET A 180 4.36 10.08 -2.98
C MET A 180 4.89 9.88 -1.56
N ASP A 181 3.99 9.73 -0.59
CA ASP A 181 4.33 9.31 0.77
C ASP A 181 3.29 8.28 1.24
N SER A 182 3.57 7.01 0.97
CA SER A 182 2.58 5.93 1.11
C SER A 182 3.16 4.76 1.89
N ASP A 183 2.37 4.26 2.84
CA ASP A 183 2.68 3.02 3.55
C ASP A 183 2.27 1.80 2.73
N THR A 184 3.07 0.73 2.83
CA THR A 184 2.77 -0.61 2.31
C THR A 184 2.99 -1.66 3.40
N LEU A 185 2.41 -2.84 3.20
CA LEU A 185 2.40 -3.92 4.17
C LEU A 185 3.17 -5.13 3.63
N ALA A 186 3.89 -5.79 4.53
CA ALA A 186 4.43 -7.12 4.30
C ALA A 186 4.18 -7.97 5.55
N ALA A 187 3.54 -9.13 5.40
CA ALA A 187 3.21 -10.01 6.51
C ALA A 187 3.63 -11.44 6.20
N TYR A 188 4.32 -12.08 7.14
CA TYR A 188 4.92 -13.40 6.94
C TYR A 188 4.60 -14.35 8.08
N SER A 189 4.53 -15.63 7.71
CA SER A 189 4.47 -16.75 8.63
C SER A 189 5.84 -17.43 8.66
N LEU A 190 6.36 -17.65 9.87
CA LEU A 190 7.61 -18.34 10.12
C LEU A 190 7.31 -19.78 10.54
N ALA A 191 8.17 -20.70 10.11
CA ALA A 191 8.19 -22.01 10.74
C ALA A 191 8.49 -21.84 12.23
N ALA A 192 7.79 -22.59 13.08
CA ALA A 192 8.07 -22.57 14.51
C ALA A 192 9.58 -22.84 14.74
N PRO A 193 10.25 -22.10 15.63
CA PRO A 193 11.65 -22.38 15.93
C PRO A 193 11.76 -23.85 16.35
N ALA A 194 12.78 -24.55 15.84
CA ALA A 194 13.06 -25.90 16.28
C ALA A 194 13.21 -25.89 17.82
N PRO A 195 12.67 -26.90 18.54
CA PRO A 195 12.85 -26.97 19.98
C PRO A 195 14.34 -26.92 20.29
N ALA A 196 14.73 -26.10 21.27
CA ALA A 196 16.11 -26.01 21.70
C ALA A 196 16.63 -27.43 21.99
N PRO A 197 17.86 -27.78 21.55
CA PRO A 197 18.43 -29.06 21.90
C PRO A 197 18.40 -29.21 23.43
N ALA A 198 17.92 -30.36 23.90
CA ALA A 198 17.90 -30.64 25.33
C ALA A 198 19.34 -30.52 25.89
N PRO A 199 19.50 -29.96 27.10
CA PRO A 199 20.81 -29.75 27.72
C PRO A 199 21.60 -31.04 27.92
#